data_AF-A0A345R8I3-F1
#
_entry.id   AF-A0A345R8I3-F1
#
_cell.length_a   1.000
_cell.length_b   1.000
_cell.length_c   1.000
_cell.angle_alpha   90.00
_cell.angle_beta   90.00
_cell.angle_gamma   90.00
#
_symmetry.space_group_name_H-M   'P 1'
#
loop_
_entity.id
_entity.type
_entity.pdbx_description
1 polymer ?
#
loop_
_entity_poly.entity_id
_entity_poly.type
_entity_poly.pdbx_seq_one_letter_code
_entity_poly.pdbx_strand_id
1 'polypeptide(L)'
;MKTLCSGLATIAGLFFAHAAEAQTVLAVQRGETIVQTYCSQCHAVGKTGSSPLSAAPPLRDLHKRYPVEHLEEAFAEGIYTGHPEMPRFEFEPDQIDDLIAYLKSLE
;
A
#
# COMPACT_ATOMS: atom_id res chain seq x y z
N MET A 1 -55.54 13.71 14.51
CA MET A 1 -55.33 12.57 13.58
C MET A 1 -54.50 13.04 12.41
N LYS A 2 -53.49 12.25 12.03
CA LYS A 2 -52.60 12.34 10.85
C LYS A 2 -51.43 13.33 10.97
N THR A 3 -50.16 12.98 10.76
CA THR A 3 -49.40 11.71 10.80
C THR A 3 -47.93 12.17 10.71
N LEU A 4 -47.11 11.64 11.61
CA LEU A 4 -45.64 11.76 11.62
C LEU A 4 -45.07 10.94 10.44
N CYS A 5 -44.18 11.51 9.63
CA CYS A 5 -43.25 10.74 8.78
C CYS A 5 -42.13 11.66 8.23
N SER A 6 -41.18 12.02 9.10
CA SER A 6 -39.86 12.52 8.67
C SER A 6 -38.82 11.88 9.56
N GLY A 7 -38.22 10.79 9.09
CA GLY A 7 -37.17 10.09 9.83
C GLY A 7 -36.82 8.76 9.19
N LEU A 8 -36.19 8.78 8.00
CA LEU A 8 -35.62 7.59 7.37
C LEU A 8 -34.67 7.96 6.20
N ALA A 9 -33.72 8.86 6.43
CA ALA A 9 -32.72 9.22 5.40
C ALA A 9 -31.25 9.08 5.86
N THR A 10 -30.97 8.65 7.10
CA THR A 10 -29.59 8.61 7.64
C THR A 10 -28.94 7.22 7.68
N ILE A 11 -29.66 6.14 7.39
CA ILE A 11 -29.11 4.78 7.51
C ILE A 11 -28.29 4.36 6.27
N ALA A 12 -28.57 4.92 5.09
CA ALA A 12 -27.91 4.52 3.84
C ALA A 12 -26.44 4.99 3.72
N GLY A 13 -26.05 6.06 4.40
CA GLY A 13 -24.68 6.61 4.31
C GLY A 13 -23.64 5.82 5.11
N LEU A 14 -24.05 5.10 6.16
CA LEU A 14 -23.13 4.38 7.06
C LEU A 14 -22.57 3.07 6.45
N PHE A 15 -23.29 2.45 5.51
CA PHE A 15 -22.88 1.16 4.93
C PHE A 15 -21.77 1.28 3.87
N PHE A 16 -21.70 2.38 3.12
CA PHE A 16 -20.72 2.53 2.04
C PHE A 16 -19.30 2.84 2.57
N ALA A 17 -19.18 3.57 3.67
CA ALA A 17 -17.88 3.90 4.26
C ALA A 17 -17.13 2.65 4.76
N HIS A 18 -17.84 1.70 5.38
CA HIS A 18 -17.25 0.47 5.91
C HIS A 18 -16.66 -0.44 4.83
N ALA A 19 -17.30 -0.51 3.66
CA ALA A 19 -16.82 -1.33 2.55
C ALA A 19 -15.50 -0.79 1.98
N ALA A 20 -15.38 0.53 1.84
CA ALA A 20 -14.16 1.17 1.33
C ALA A 20 -12.97 1.01 2.30
N GLU A 21 -13.21 1.15 3.61
CA GLU A 21 -12.17 0.90 4.62
C GLU A 21 -11.72 -0.57 4.60
N ALA A 22 -12.66 -1.52 4.52
CA ALA A 22 -12.32 -2.94 4.44
C ALA A 22 -11.49 -3.27 3.19
N GLN A 23 -11.82 -2.69 2.04
CA GLN A 23 -11.03 -2.84 0.81
C GLN A 23 -9.61 -2.30 0.99
N THR A 24 -9.45 -1.16 1.65
CA THR A 24 -8.13 -0.56 1.93
C THR A 24 -7.30 -1.45 2.85
N VAL A 25 -7.88 -1.98 3.92
CA VAL A 25 -7.20 -2.90 4.85
C VAL A 25 -6.74 -4.16 4.12
N LEU A 26 -7.58 -4.73 3.26
CA LEU A 26 -7.21 -5.90 2.47
C LEU A 26 -6.09 -5.61 1.47
N ALA A 27 -6.10 -4.43 0.83
CA ALA A 27 -5.02 -4.01 -0.07
C ALA A 27 -3.69 -3.91 0.67
N VAL A 28 -3.68 -3.27 1.86
CA VAL A 28 -2.48 -3.20 2.72
C VAL A 28 -1.96 -4.59 3.09
N GLN A 29 -2.84 -5.53 3.44
CA GLN A 29 -2.44 -6.90 3.81
C GLN A 29 -1.85 -7.68 2.62
N ARG A 30 -2.43 -7.51 1.42
CA ARG A 30 -1.87 -8.12 0.20
C ARG A 30 -0.53 -7.50 -0.16
N GLY A 31 -0.41 -6.18 -0.09
CA GLY A 31 0.85 -5.46 -0.29
C GLY A 31 1.93 -5.86 0.70
N GLU A 32 1.57 -6.06 1.98
CA GLU A 32 2.48 -6.60 3.00
C GLU A 32 3.03 -7.96 2.57
N THR A 33 2.16 -8.85 2.09
CA THR A 33 2.57 -10.19 1.61
C THR A 33 3.54 -10.09 0.43
N ILE A 34 3.30 -9.15 -0.49
CA ILE A 34 4.18 -8.91 -1.65
C ILE A 34 5.56 -8.43 -1.16
N VAL A 35 5.64 -7.37 -0.34
CA VAL A 35 6.95 -6.86 0.10
C VAL A 35 7.72 -7.87 0.96
N GLN A 36 7.01 -8.70 1.74
CA GLN A 36 7.65 -9.78 2.50
C GLN A 36 8.25 -10.84 1.58
N THR A 37 7.60 -11.12 0.46
CA THR A 37 8.05 -12.14 -0.51
C THR A 37 9.20 -11.64 -1.38
N TYR A 38 9.11 -10.40 -1.88
CA TYR A 38 10.00 -9.90 -2.93
C TYR A 38 11.03 -8.87 -2.44
N CYS A 39 10.77 -8.16 -1.35
CA CYS A 39 11.59 -7.02 -0.92
C CYS A 39 12.38 -7.29 0.37
N SER A 40 11.89 -8.18 1.24
CA SER A 40 12.42 -8.39 2.59
C SER A 40 13.85 -8.94 2.65
N GLN A 41 14.32 -9.57 1.57
CA GLN A 41 15.70 -10.06 1.49
C GLN A 41 16.72 -8.93 1.62
N CYS A 42 16.37 -7.72 1.17
CA CYS A 42 17.26 -6.56 1.18
C CYS A 42 16.75 -5.45 2.11
N HIS A 43 15.44 -5.18 2.11
CA HIS A 43 14.86 -4.04 2.82
C HIS A 43 14.20 -4.46 4.13
N ALA A 44 14.27 -3.61 5.15
CA ALA A 44 13.33 -3.68 6.27
C ALA A 44 11.94 -3.21 5.77
N VAL A 45 10.98 -4.12 5.76
CA VAL A 45 9.65 -3.86 5.19
C VAL A 45 8.65 -3.34 6.21
N GLY A 46 8.81 -3.69 7.50
CA GLY A 46 7.90 -3.26 8.56
C GLY A 46 8.16 -1.87 9.15
N LYS A 47 7.32 -1.50 10.13
CA LYS A 47 7.39 -0.20 10.85
C LYS A 47 8.67 -0.02 11.68
N THR A 48 9.39 -1.09 11.97
CA THR A 48 10.61 -1.09 12.78
C THR A 48 11.66 -2.04 12.20
N GLY A 49 12.85 -2.08 12.82
CA GLY A 49 13.94 -2.99 12.43
C GLY A 49 14.84 -2.43 11.32
N SER A 50 16.08 -2.93 11.27
CA SER A 50 17.07 -2.53 10.25
C SER A 50 16.99 -3.41 9.02
N SER A 51 17.31 -2.86 7.85
CA SER A 51 17.39 -3.62 6.62
C SER A 51 18.45 -4.72 6.69
N PRO A 52 18.19 -5.93 6.18
CA PRO A 52 19.22 -6.98 6.09
C PRO A 52 20.44 -6.56 5.28
N LEU A 53 20.23 -5.80 4.19
CA LEU A 53 21.30 -5.16 3.44
C LEU A 53 21.43 -3.71 3.91
N SER A 54 22.59 -3.33 4.45
CA SER A 54 22.82 -1.99 5.01
C SER A 54 22.68 -0.85 3.99
N ALA A 55 22.99 -1.12 2.71
CA ALA A 55 22.83 -0.17 1.62
C ALA A 55 21.36 0.03 1.19
N ALA A 56 20.49 -0.93 1.50
CA ALA A 56 19.08 -0.86 1.18
C ALA A 56 18.33 -0.11 2.31
N PRO A 57 17.76 1.08 2.06
CA PRO A 57 17.02 1.80 3.11
C PRO A 57 15.75 1.03 3.51
N PRO A 58 15.28 1.16 4.76
CA PRO A 58 13.97 0.65 5.16
C PRO A 58 12.86 1.23 4.27
N LEU A 59 11.85 0.43 3.91
CA LEU A 59 10.77 0.88 3.02
C LEU A 59 9.97 2.05 3.61
N ARG A 60 9.82 2.08 4.94
CA ARG A 60 9.20 3.20 5.67
C ARG A 60 9.91 4.54 5.52
N ASP A 61 11.14 4.58 4.98
CA ASP A 61 11.85 5.83 4.71
C ASP A 61 11.68 6.30 3.26
N LEU A 62 10.96 5.54 2.41
CA LEU A 62 10.82 5.82 0.99
C LEU A 62 10.03 7.13 0.74
N HIS A 63 8.95 7.35 1.48
CA HIS A 63 8.12 8.57 1.40
C HIS A 63 8.91 9.86 1.71
N LYS A 64 10.05 9.75 2.40
CA LYS A 64 10.91 10.90 2.71
C LYS A 64 11.68 11.41 1.49
N ARG A 65 11.76 10.60 0.42
CA ARG A 65 12.49 10.91 -0.80
C ARG A 65 11.55 11.23 -1.96
N TYR A 66 10.42 10.53 -2.05
CA TYR A 66 9.45 10.67 -3.14
C TYR A 66 8.03 10.47 -2.62
N PRO A 67 7.01 11.11 -3.23
CA PRO A 67 5.62 10.71 -3.04
C PRO A 67 5.45 9.23 -3.41
N VAL A 68 4.79 8.45 -2.56
CA VAL A 68 4.68 6.99 -2.74
C VAL A 68 3.93 6.66 -4.03
N GLU A 69 2.94 7.47 -4.41
CA GLU A 69 2.14 7.32 -5.64
C GLU A 69 2.99 7.35 -6.91
N HIS A 70 4.08 8.11 -6.91
CA HIS A 70 4.95 8.21 -8.09
C HIS A 70 5.73 6.92 -8.35
N LEU A 71 5.69 5.96 -7.43
CA LEU A 71 6.32 4.66 -7.60
C LEU A 71 5.46 3.72 -8.45
N GLU A 72 4.18 4.02 -8.70
CA GLU A 72 3.29 3.21 -9.54
C GLU A 72 3.88 2.96 -10.92
N GLU A 73 4.35 4.02 -11.59
CA GLU A 73 5.00 3.91 -12.89
C GLU A 73 6.28 3.07 -12.84
N ALA A 74 7.10 3.26 -11.79
CA ALA A 74 8.33 2.49 -11.62
C ALA A 74 8.06 1.00 -11.36
N PHE A 75 6.97 0.65 -10.68
CA PHE A 75 6.54 -0.74 -10.52
C PHE A 75 5.97 -1.30 -11.82
N ALA A 76 5.21 -0.50 -12.58
CA ALA A 76 4.60 -0.91 -13.84
C ALA A 76 5.63 -1.18 -14.95
N GLU A 77 6.71 -0.41 -15.00
CA GLU A 77 7.82 -0.63 -15.94
C GLU A 77 8.80 -1.73 -15.47
N GLY A 78 8.58 -2.24 -14.26
CA GLY A 78 9.48 -3.13 -13.53
C GLY A 78 10.57 -2.33 -12.81
N ILE A 79 10.69 -2.52 -11.50
CA ILE A 79 11.50 -1.66 -10.63
C ILE A 79 12.96 -1.61 -11.11
N TYR A 80 13.34 -0.49 -11.72
CA TYR A 80 14.71 -0.19 -12.07
C TYR A 80 15.14 1.09 -11.37
N THR A 81 15.77 0.97 -10.21
CA THR A 81 16.29 2.13 -9.46
C THR A 81 17.67 2.58 -9.94
N GLY A 82 18.19 2.00 -11.03
CA GLY A 82 19.57 2.21 -11.49
C GLY A 82 20.63 1.50 -10.63
N HIS A 83 20.22 0.74 -9.60
CA HIS A 83 21.11 -0.07 -8.78
C HIS A 83 21.09 -1.53 -9.29
N PRO A 84 22.21 -2.06 -9.81
CA PRO A 84 22.23 -3.41 -10.37
C PRO A 84 21.97 -4.52 -9.35
N GLU A 85 22.04 -4.20 -8.05
CA GLU A 85 21.78 -5.16 -6.95
C GLU A 85 20.30 -5.34 -6.63
N MET A 86 19.42 -4.42 -7.05
CA MET A 86 17.98 -4.56 -6.85
C MET A 86 17.40 -5.42 -7.97
N PRO A 87 16.83 -6.61 -7.67
CA PRO A 87 16.26 -7.46 -8.70
C PRO A 87 15.07 -6.78 -9.38
N ARG A 88 14.90 -7.02 -10.69
CA ARG A 88 13.69 -6.61 -11.41
C ARG A 88 12.59 -7.62 -11.11
N PHE A 89 11.44 -7.10 -10.70
CA PHE A 89 10.20 -7.86 -10.54
C PHE A 89 9.15 -7.29 -11.48
N GLU A 90 8.27 -8.16 -11.98
CA GLU A 90 7.10 -7.77 -12.75
C GLU A 90 5.87 -8.01 -11.87
N PHE A 91 5.04 -6.99 -11.72
CA PHE A 91 3.83 -7.02 -10.92
C PHE A 91 2.63 -6.72 -11.80
N GLU A 92 1.53 -7.43 -11.56
CA GLU A 92 0.25 -7.12 -12.19
C GLU A 92 -0.32 -5.80 -11.63
N PRO A 93 -1.18 -5.09 -12.37
CA PRO A 93 -1.69 -3.78 -11.94
C PRO A 93 -2.32 -3.77 -10.53
N ASP A 94 -3.08 -4.81 -10.18
CA ASP A 94 -3.69 -4.94 -8.85
C ASP A 94 -2.65 -5.17 -7.74
N GLN A 95 -1.55 -5.85 -8.05
CA GLN A 95 -0.42 -6.02 -7.13
C GLN A 95 0.33 -4.71 -6.91
N ILE A 96 0.41 -3.85 -7.94
CA ILE A 96 1.00 -2.52 -7.82
C ILE A 96 0.13 -1.65 -6.90
N ASP A 97 -1.19 -1.65 -7.09
CA ASP A 97 -2.12 -0.92 -6.22
C ASP A 97 -1.96 -1.37 -4.75
N ASP A 98 -1.86 -2.69 -4.52
CA ASP A 98 -1.64 -3.27 -3.19
C ASP A 98 -0.29 -2.85 -2.58
N LEU A 99 0.79 -2.85 -3.39
CA LEU A 99 2.12 -2.38 -2.98
C LEU A 99 2.08 -0.92 -2.53
N ILE A 100 1.42 -0.07 -3.32
CA ILE A 100 1.29 1.36 -3.02
C ILE A 100 0.47 1.56 -1.76
N ALA A 101 -0.64 0.84 -1.60
CA ALA A 101 -1.45 0.88 -0.39
C ALA A 101 -0.61 0.51 0.85
N TYR A 102 0.22 -0.54 0.76
CA TYR A 102 1.11 -0.92 1.85
C TYR A 102 2.18 0.15 2.15
N LEU A 103 2.87 0.68 1.13
CA LEU A 103 3.90 1.69 1.31
C LEU A 103 3.35 2.97 1.92
N LYS A 104 2.14 3.39 1.52
CA LYS A 104 1.41 4.51 2.15
C LYS A 104 1.10 4.27 3.63
N SER A 105 0.83 3.02 4.02
CA SER A 105 0.56 2.68 5.42
C SER A 105 1.79 2.80 6.34
N LEU A 106 2.97 3.02 5.76
CA LEU A 106 4.24 3.23 6.47
C LEU A 106 4.64 4.70 6.61
N GLU A 107 3.84 5.63 6.06
CA GLU A 107 4.00 7.08 6.27
C GLU A 107 3.79 7.48 7.74
#